data_AF-A0A2E1PB97-F1
#
_entry.id   AF-A0A2E1PB97-F1
#
_cell.length_a   1.000
_cell.length_b   1.000
_cell.length_c   1.000
_cell.angle_alpha   90.00
_cell.angle_beta   90.00
_cell.angle_gamma   90.00
#
_symmetry.space_group_name_H-M   'P 1'
#
loop_
_entity.id
_entity.type
_entity.pdbx_description
1 polymer ?
#
loop_
_entity_poly.entity_id
_entity_poly.type
_entity_poly.pdbx_seq_one_letter_code
_entity_poly.pdbx_strand_id
1 'polypeptide(L)'
;MIGEGIIDVNNPDSFDQSSIEKIQENPDQFLSDLWSYMTTGWLLSLFIASLPAIWFSLATSYKRISALFYENRNNLFAAYFGFDLINNAISLGILESLSFLDTFFSITSVLIFFFLVFKSSEIEKDDHEG
;
A
#
# COMPACT_ATOMS: atom_id res chain seq x y z
N MET A 1 -25.61 10.74 -29.43
CA MET A 1 -24.50 11.71 -29.44
C MET A 1 -24.06 11.88 -28.01
N ILE A 2 -22.81 11.54 -27.72
CA ILE A 2 -22.22 11.69 -26.39
C ILE A 2 -21.99 13.20 -26.23
N GLY A 3 -22.84 13.84 -25.42
CA GLY A 3 -22.71 15.27 -25.12
C GLY A 3 -21.53 15.46 -24.18
N GLU A 4 -20.56 16.24 -24.63
CA GLU A 4 -19.39 16.63 -23.87
C GLU A 4 -19.81 17.21 -22.52
N GLY A 5 -19.23 16.70 -21.43
CA GLY A 5 -19.38 17.25 -20.10
C GLY A 5 -18.69 18.61 -20.03
N ILE A 6 -19.38 19.66 -20.48
CA ILE A 6 -18.99 21.04 -20.24
C ILE A 6 -19.41 21.36 -18.81
N ILE A 7 -18.43 21.43 -17.91
CA ILE A 7 -18.62 21.91 -16.54
C ILE A 7 -18.89 23.41 -16.65
N ASP A 8 -20.13 23.84 -16.41
CA ASP A 8 -20.48 25.25 -16.34
C ASP A 8 -20.00 25.82 -15.01
N VAL A 9 -18.78 26.36 -15.02
CA VAL A 9 -18.11 26.90 -13.83
C VAL A 9 -18.84 28.10 -13.20
N ASN A 10 -19.82 28.67 -13.91
CA ASN A 10 -20.64 29.79 -13.43
C ASN A 10 -21.98 29.34 -12.86
N ASN A 11 -22.34 28.06 -12.98
CA ASN A 11 -23.53 27.48 -12.41
C ASN A 11 -23.15 26.35 -11.43
N PRO A 12 -22.99 26.62 -10.12
CA PRO A 12 -22.58 25.62 -9.14
C PRO A 12 -23.55 24.42 -9.05
N ASP A 13 -24.79 24.57 -9.55
CA ASP A 13 -25.80 23.53 -9.66
C ASP A 13 -25.61 22.60 -10.88
N SER A 14 -24.70 22.93 -11.81
CA SER A 14 -24.34 22.04 -12.94
C SER A 14 -23.48 20.86 -12.51
N PHE A 15 -23.04 20.83 -11.24
CA PHE A 15 -22.38 19.67 -10.65
C PHE A 15 -23.44 18.60 -10.40
N ASP A 16 -23.59 17.69 -11.38
CA ASP A 16 -24.55 16.58 -11.46
C ASP A 16 -25.49 16.42 -10.24
N GLN A 17 -26.45 17.34 -10.11
CA GLN A 17 -27.45 17.32 -9.03
C GLN A 17 -28.22 16.01 -9.00
N SER A 18 -28.34 15.33 -10.15
CA SER A 18 -29.00 14.03 -10.26
C SER A 18 -28.27 12.92 -9.48
N SER A 19 -26.95 13.03 -9.34
CA SER A 19 -26.16 12.11 -8.52
C SER A 19 -26.31 12.43 -7.03
N ILE A 20 -26.46 13.70 -6.66
CA ILE A 20 -26.70 14.12 -5.27
C ILE A 20 -28.11 13.72 -4.79
N GLU A 21 -29.12 13.89 -5.64
CA GLU A 21 -30.49 13.47 -5.35
C GLU A 21 -30.59 11.95 -5.15
N LYS A 22 -29.91 11.14 -5.97
CA LYS A 22 -29.84 9.68 -5.80
C LYS A 22 -29.17 9.25 -4.49
N ILE A 23 -28.15 9.98 -4.05
CA ILE A 23 -27.49 9.75 -2.75
C ILE A 23 -28.44 10.09 -1.59
N GLN A 24 -29.22 11.18 -1.70
CA GLN A 24 -30.17 11.59 -0.66
C GLN A 24 -31.40 10.68 -0.58
N GLU A 25 -31.92 10.23 -1.71
CA GLU A 25 -33.10 9.36 -1.76
C GLU A 25 -32.80 7.94 -1.25
N ASN A 26 -31.65 7.37 -1.63
CA ASN A 26 -31.33 5.99 -1.25
C ASN A 26 -29.81 5.71 -1.24
N PRO A 27 -29.11 6.11 -0.16
CA PRO A 27 -27.65 6.05 -0.11
C PRO A 27 -27.11 4.60 -0.20
N ASP A 28 -27.82 3.63 0.38
CA ASP A 28 -27.42 2.23 0.36
C ASP A 28 -27.45 1.65 -1.06
N GLN A 29 -28.45 2.03 -1.84
CA GLN A 29 -28.59 1.59 -3.23
C GLN A 29 -27.51 2.23 -4.12
N PHE A 30 -27.24 3.52 -3.93
CA PHE A 30 -26.14 4.20 -4.62
C PHE A 30 -24.78 3.54 -4.32
N LEU A 31 -24.50 3.23 -3.05
CA LEU A 31 -23.27 2.53 -2.66
C LEU A 31 -23.20 1.11 -3.24
N SER A 32 -24.31 0.38 -3.26
CA SER A 32 -24.41 -0.93 -3.89
C SER A 32 -24.14 -0.86 -5.39
N ASP A 33 -24.71 0.13 -6.08
CA ASP A 33 -24.51 0.34 -7.51
C ASP A 33 -23.05 0.74 -7.80
N LEU A 34 -22.45 1.60 -6.97
CA LEU A 34 -21.02 1.90 -7.05
C LEU A 34 -20.16 0.66 -6.87
N TRP A 35 -20.48 -0.18 -5.88
CA TRP A 35 -19.76 -1.42 -5.63
C TRP A 35 -19.91 -2.41 -6.79
N SER A 36 -21.05 -2.41 -7.47
CA SER A 36 -21.28 -3.25 -8.65
C SER A 36 -20.35 -2.92 -9.83
N TYR A 37 -19.81 -1.69 -9.89
CA TYR A 37 -18.82 -1.29 -10.89
C TYR A 37 -17.41 -1.80 -10.59
N MET A 38 -17.12 -2.29 -9.38
CA MET A 38 -15.85 -2.92 -9.03
C MET A 38 -15.75 -4.32 -9.64
N THR A 39 -15.42 -4.35 -10.93
CA THR A 39 -15.19 -5.59 -11.66
C THR A 39 -13.82 -6.19 -11.34
N THR A 40 -13.64 -7.49 -11.63
CA THR A 40 -12.34 -8.18 -11.53
C THR A 40 -11.25 -7.46 -12.32
N GLY A 41 -11.59 -6.84 -13.45
CA GLY A 41 -10.66 -6.04 -14.25
C GLY A 41 -10.11 -4.83 -13.49
N TRP A 42 -10.98 -4.09 -12.80
CA TRP A 42 -10.57 -2.97 -11.94
C TRP A 42 -9.69 -3.42 -10.77
N LEU A 43 -10.04 -4.52 -10.12
CA LEU A 43 -9.22 -5.09 -9.04
C LEU A 43 -7.82 -5.49 -9.53
N LEU A 44 -7.74 -6.13 -10.70
CA LEU A 44 -6.46 -6.51 -11.31
C LEU A 44 -5.64 -5.28 -11.71
N SER A 45 -6.28 -4.25 -12.29
CA SER A 45 -5.60 -2.99 -12.63
C SER A 45 -5.05 -2.28 -11.40
N LEU A 46 -5.79 -2.24 -10.30
CA LEU A 46 -5.32 -1.69 -9.02
C LEU A 46 -4.14 -2.50 -8.47
N PHE A 47 -4.21 -3.83 -8.53
CA PHE A 47 -3.11 -4.70 -8.11
C PHE A 47 -1.84 -4.43 -8.94
N ILE A 48 -1.95 -4.40 -10.27
CA ILE A 48 -0.81 -4.11 -11.16
C ILE A 48 -0.25 -2.70 -10.91
N ALA A 49 -1.12 -1.71 -10.70
CA ALA A 49 -0.71 -0.34 -10.38
C ALA A 49 0.04 -0.24 -9.04
N SER A 50 -0.18 -1.16 -8.11
CA SER A 50 0.54 -1.21 -6.84
C SER A 50 1.94 -1.84 -6.95
N LEU A 51 2.22 -2.63 -7.99
CA LEU A 51 3.50 -3.34 -8.15
C LEU A 51 4.74 -2.43 -8.10
N PRO A 52 4.75 -1.24 -8.76
CA PRO A 52 5.87 -0.32 -8.64
C PRO A 52 6.10 0.14 -7.20
N ALA A 53 5.04 0.44 -6.45
CA ALA A 53 5.16 0.88 -5.06
C ALA A 53 5.75 -0.23 -4.17
N ILE A 54 5.28 -1.48 -4.35
CA ILE A 54 5.81 -2.65 -3.65
C ILE A 54 7.29 -2.83 -3.98
N TRP A 55 7.65 -2.77 -5.27
CA TRP A 55 9.04 -2.90 -5.72
C TRP A 55 9.94 -1.82 -5.12
N PHE A 56 9.54 -0.54 -5.18
CA PHE A 56 10.33 0.56 -4.62
C PHE A 56 10.51 0.44 -3.10
N SER A 57 9.47 0.00 -2.38
CA SER A 57 9.55 -0.25 -0.94
C SER A 57 10.58 -1.35 -0.61
N LEU A 58 10.53 -2.47 -1.34
CA LEU A 58 11.46 -3.58 -1.17
C LEU A 58 12.89 -3.18 -1.53
N ALA A 59 13.09 -2.48 -2.65
CA ALA A 59 14.41 -2.02 -3.08
C ALA A 59 15.04 -1.05 -2.05
N THR A 60 14.22 -0.14 -1.50
CA THR A 60 14.67 0.79 -0.45
C THR A 60 15.06 0.04 0.82
N SER A 61 14.24 -0.93 1.23
CA SER A 61 14.51 -1.77 2.40
C SER A 61 15.79 -2.60 2.22
N TYR A 62 15.99 -3.20 1.04
CA TYR A 62 17.21 -3.92 0.70
C TYR A 62 18.45 -3.02 0.78
N LYS A 63 18.38 -1.82 0.18
CA LYS A 63 19.48 -0.85 0.24
C LYS A 63 19.83 -0.49 1.68
N ARG A 64 18.82 -0.28 2.53
CA ARG A 64 19.04 0.09 3.92
C ARG A 64 19.62 -1.05 4.75
N ILE A 65 19.09 -2.26 4.59
CA ILE A 65 19.64 -3.46 5.25
C ILE A 65 21.09 -3.71 4.79
N SER A 66 21.36 -3.54 3.50
CA SER A 66 22.72 -3.67 2.94
C SER A 66 23.68 -2.64 3.49
N ALA A 67 23.22 -1.42 3.75
CA ALA A 67 24.02 -0.38 4.38
C ALA A 67 24.35 -0.71 5.86
N LEU A 68 23.38 -1.26 6.59
CA LEU A 68 23.53 -1.57 8.01
C LEU A 68 24.27 -2.90 8.28
N PHE A 69 24.20 -3.86 7.37
CA PHE A 69 24.66 -5.23 7.57
C PHE A 69 25.23 -5.82 6.26
N TYR A 70 26.25 -5.17 5.70
CA TYR A 70 26.77 -5.50 4.37
C TYR A 70 27.10 -6.99 4.16
N GLU A 71 27.77 -7.60 5.14
CA GLU A 71 28.20 -9.01 5.09
C GLU A 71 27.02 -9.99 5.06
N ASN A 72 25.94 -9.71 5.79
CA ASN A 72 24.81 -10.63 5.96
C ASN A 72 23.52 -10.12 5.28
N ARG A 73 23.64 -9.14 4.37
CA ARG A 73 22.52 -8.38 3.80
C ARG A 73 21.45 -9.25 3.17
N ASN A 74 21.83 -10.31 2.46
CA ASN A 74 20.90 -11.16 1.72
C ASN A 74 20.04 -12.00 2.68
N ASN A 75 20.65 -12.56 3.73
CA ASN A 75 19.91 -13.36 4.72
C ASN A 75 18.98 -12.48 5.55
N LEU A 76 19.45 -11.29 5.96
CA LEU A 76 18.63 -10.33 6.71
C LEU A 76 17.48 -9.78 5.87
N PHE A 77 17.71 -9.49 4.59
CA PHE A 77 16.64 -9.06 3.70
C PHE A 77 15.62 -10.18 3.46
N ALA A 78 16.08 -11.43 3.26
CA ALA A 78 15.17 -12.57 3.13
C ALA A 78 14.32 -12.78 4.39
N ALA A 79 14.91 -12.64 5.58
CA ALA A 79 14.19 -12.69 6.84
C ALA A 79 13.17 -11.54 6.98
N TYR A 80 13.57 -10.31 6.64
CA TYR A 80 12.68 -9.15 6.60
C TYR A 80 11.51 -9.36 5.65
N PHE A 81 11.78 -9.79 4.42
CA PHE A 81 10.76 -10.05 3.41
C PHE A 81 9.80 -11.17 3.83
N GLY A 82 10.33 -12.27 4.38
CA GLY A 82 9.51 -13.35 4.91
C GLY A 82 8.63 -12.91 6.08
N PHE A 83 9.20 -12.12 7.00
CA PHE A 83 8.44 -11.51 8.10
C PHE A 83 7.31 -10.61 7.59
N ASP A 84 7.61 -9.74 6.62
CA ASP A 84 6.62 -8.81 6.04
C ASP A 84 5.50 -9.56 5.31
N LEU A 85 5.82 -10.62 4.55
CA LEU A 85 4.82 -11.48 3.93
C LEU A 85 3.90 -12.15 4.96
N ILE A 86 4.47 -12.70 6.04
CA ILE A 86 3.68 -13.35 7.09
C ILE A 86 2.80 -12.32 7.80
N ASN A 87 3.33 -11.16 8.16
CA ASN A 87 2.58 -10.07 8.79
C ASN A 87 1.39 -9.64 7.91
N ASN A 88 1.62 -9.41 6.61
CA ASN A 88 0.55 -9.04 5.68
C ASN A 88 -0.50 -10.16 5.52
N ALA A 89 -0.07 -11.43 5.47
CA ALA A 89 -0.99 -12.56 5.37
C ALA A 89 -1.86 -12.73 6.64
N ILE A 90 -1.31 -12.46 7.83
CA ILE A 90 -2.08 -12.43 9.08
C ILE A 90 -3.09 -11.27 9.05
N SER A 91 -2.63 -10.06 8.73
CA SER A 91 -3.45 -8.84 8.75
C SER A 91 -4.60 -8.87 7.73
N LEU A 92 -4.38 -9.49 6.56
CA LEU A 92 -5.41 -9.69 5.54
C LEU A 92 -6.36 -10.87 5.84
N GLY A 93 -6.20 -11.56 6.98
CA GLY A 93 -7.03 -12.70 7.37
C GLY A 93 -6.75 -13.98 6.57
N ILE A 94 -5.65 -14.06 5.82
CA ILE A 94 -5.25 -15.28 5.09
C ILE A 94 -4.78 -16.37 6.08
N LEU A 95 -4.11 -15.96 7.16
CA LEU A 95 -3.61 -16.84 8.23
C LEU A 95 -4.41 -16.68 9.52
N GLU A 96 -5.71 -17.00 9.48
CA GLU A 96 -6.63 -16.81 10.61
C GLU A 96 -6.17 -17.47 11.91
N SER A 97 -5.53 -18.64 11.84
CA SER A 97 -5.01 -19.37 13.00
C SER A 97 -3.92 -18.61 13.76
N LEU A 98 -3.29 -17.62 13.12
CA LEU A 98 -2.26 -16.75 13.68
C LEU A 98 -2.76 -15.33 13.95
N SER A 99 -4.05 -15.05 13.77
CA SER A 99 -4.65 -13.72 13.99
C SER A 99 -4.40 -13.16 15.40
N PHE A 100 -4.27 -14.02 16.41
CA PHE A 100 -3.92 -13.61 17.77
C PHE A 100 -2.53 -12.93 17.87
N LEU A 101 -1.66 -13.13 16.88
CA LEU A 101 -0.33 -12.53 16.78
C LEU A 101 -0.32 -11.23 15.97
N ASP A 102 -1.43 -10.84 15.34
CA ASP A 102 -1.49 -9.68 14.43
C ASP A 102 -0.96 -8.40 15.10
N THR A 103 -1.42 -8.11 16.32
CA THR A 103 -0.94 -6.95 17.09
C THR A 103 0.57 -7.03 17.37
N PHE A 104 1.10 -8.20 17.71
CA PHE A 104 2.52 -8.38 17.98
C PHE A 104 3.38 -8.19 16.73
N PHE A 105 2.97 -8.78 15.60
CA PHE A 105 3.67 -8.62 14.32
C PHE A 105 3.58 -7.18 13.82
N SER A 106 2.43 -6.52 13.97
CA SER A 106 2.24 -5.11 13.62
C SER A 106 3.17 -4.19 14.41
N ILE A 107 3.22 -4.33 15.75
CA ILE A 107 4.16 -3.58 16.59
C ILE A 107 5.61 -3.85 16.18
N THR A 108 5.95 -5.12 15.94
CA THR A 108 7.30 -5.52 15.52
C THR A 108 7.68 -4.91 14.18
N SER A 109 6.76 -4.87 13.21
CA SER A 109 6.95 -4.22 11.91
C SER A 109 7.27 -2.73 12.06
N VAL A 110 6.52 -2.03 12.92
CA VAL A 110 6.78 -0.61 13.24
C VAL A 110 8.15 -0.41 13.89
N LEU A 111 8.55 -1.29 14.81
CA LEU A 111 9.88 -1.24 15.43
C LEU A 111 11.01 -1.46 14.41
N ILE A 112 10.86 -2.43 13.51
CA ILE A 112 11.82 -2.68 12.43
C ILE A 112 11.91 -1.46 11.52
N PHE A 113 10.78 -0.85 11.15
CA PHE A 113 10.75 0.36 10.33
C PHE A 113 11.54 1.49 11.00
N PHE A 114 11.27 1.80 12.28
CA PHE A 114 12.01 2.83 13.00
C PHE A 114 13.49 2.50 13.15
N PHE A 115 13.83 1.24 13.41
CA PHE A 115 15.23 0.81 13.48
C PHE A 115 15.94 1.05 12.15
N LEU A 116 15.33 0.64 11.03
CA LEU A 116 15.89 0.88 9.70
C LEU A 116 15.97 2.38 9.41
N VAL A 117 14.99 3.20 9.76
CA VAL A 117 15.04 4.65 9.51
C VAL A 117 16.12 5.33 10.34
N PHE A 118 16.19 5.09 11.65
CA PHE A 118 17.04 5.88 12.55
C PHE A 118 18.46 5.36 12.71
N LYS A 119 18.71 4.05 12.55
CA LYS A 119 20.07 3.52 12.74
C LYS A 119 21.01 4.06 11.67
N SER A 120 22.06 4.75 12.06
CA SER A 120 23.09 5.19 11.12
C SER A 120 23.86 3.98 10.56
N SER A 121 24.25 4.09 9.29
CA SER A 121 25.16 3.13 8.66
C SER A 121 26.56 3.36 9.19
N GLU A 122 27.23 2.30 9.66
CA GLU A 122 28.63 2.33 10.11
C GLU A 122 29.63 2.18 8.96
N ILE A 123 29.17 2.08 7.71
CA ILE A 123 30.02 2.09 6.52
C ILE A 123 30.98 3.30 6.63
N GLU A 124 32.27 2.99 6.79
CA GLU A 124 33.33 3.99 6.82
C GLU A 124 33.26 4.84 5.56
N LYS A 125 33.40 6.15 5.74
CA LYS A 125 33.41 7.14 4.64
C LYS A 125 34.55 6.91 3.63
N ASP A 126 35.45 5.99 3.90
CA ASP A 126 36.64 5.71 3.09
C ASP A 126 36.44 4.56 2.08
N ASP A 127 35.34 3.80 2.15
CA ASP A 127 35.00 2.76 1.15
C ASP A 127 34.19 3.33 -0.04
N HIS A 128 34.45 4.59 -0.40
CA HIS A 128 34.04 5.17 -1.69
C HIS A 128 34.98 4.71 -2.81
N GLU A 129 35.14 3.41 -3.00
CA GLU A 129 35.64 2.84 -4.27
C GLU A 129 34.51 2.09 -4.96
N GLY A 130 33.92 2.74 -5.97
CA GLY A 130 32.86 2.19 -6.83
C GLY A 130 32.03 3.27 -7.50
#